data_AF-A0A9D7FPV1-F1
#
_entry.id   AF-A0A9D7FPV1-F1
#
_cell.length_a   1.000
_cell.length_b   1.000
_cell.length_c   1.000
_cell.angle_alpha   90.00
_cell.angle_beta   90.00
_cell.angle_gamma   90.00
#
_symmetry.space_group_name_H-M   'P 1'
#
loop_
_entity.id
_entity.type
_entity.pdbx_description
1 polymer ?
#
loop_
_entity_poly.entity_id
_entity_poly.type
_entity_poly.pdbx_seq_one_letter_code
_entity_poly.pdbx_strand_id
1 'polypeptide(L)'
;MNSPEVLIVTGMSGAGRSTAARALEDLGWFVIDNLPPSVLKSALNDVKLQGVASHIAVVVDVRGGKLFANLDKALAEVKQDKWQVRVLYLEASDVSLVRRFEG
;
A
#
# COMPACT_ATOMS: atom_id res chain seq x y z
N MET A 1 19.48 -14.91 2.82
CA MET A 1 18.31 -14.75 1.93
C MET A 1 17.55 -13.52 2.44
N ASN A 2 17.33 -12.51 1.59
CA ASN A 2 16.56 -11.34 2.00
C ASN A 2 15.12 -11.75 2.29
N SER A 3 14.57 -11.33 3.44
CA SER A 3 13.15 -11.51 3.74
C SER A 3 12.32 -10.75 2.70
N PRO A 4 11.21 -11.32 2.22
CA PRO A 4 10.37 -10.65 1.25
C PRO A 4 9.78 -9.39 1.89
N GLU A 5 9.78 -8.30 1.12
CA GLU A 5 9.42 -6.97 1.57
C GLU A 5 8.04 -6.59 1.05
N VAL A 6 7.23 -6.01 1.93
CA VAL A 6 5.95 -5.41 1.57
C VAL A 6 5.91 -3.95 2.01
N LEU A 7 5.59 -3.06 1.07
CA LEU A 7 5.36 -1.64 1.29
C LEU A 7 3.87 -1.35 1.17
N ILE A 8 3.25 -0.91 2.24
CA ILE A 8 1.87 -0.43 2.21
C ILE A 8 1.88 1.04 1.82
N VAL A 9 1.27 1.39 0.70
CA VAL A 9 1.09 2.76 0.25
C VAL A 9 -0.32 3.20 0.60
N THR A 10 -0.45 4.22 1.43
CA THR A 10 -1.74 4.76 1.83
C THR A 10 -1.67 6.28 2.02
N GLY A 11 -2.77 6.91 2.37
CA GLY A 11 -2.86 8.38 2.42
C GLY A 11 -4.24 8.87 2.03
N MET A 12 -4.48 10.17 2.24
CA MET A 12 -5.75 10.83 1.91
C MET A 12 -6.02 10.83 0.40
N SER A 13 -7.30 10.99 0.03
CA SER A 13 -7.68 11.17 -1.38
C SER A 13 -6.92 12.37 -1.98
N GLY A 14 -6.34 12.19 -3.17
CA GLY A 14 -5.52 13.23 -3.81
C GLY A 14 -4.07 13.32 -3.34
N ALA A 15 -3.63 12.52 -2.34
CA ALA A 15 -2.26 12.56 -1.83
C ALA A 15 -1.17 11.98 -2.76
N GLY A 16 -1.51 11.60 -3.99
CA GLY A 16 -0.54 11.07 -4.96
C GLY A 16 -0.25 9.58 -4.87
N ARG A 17 -1.14 8.77 -4.26
CA ARG A 17 -0.99 7.30 -4.17
C ARG A 17 -0.72 6.62 -5.52
N SER A 18 -1.45 7.00 -6.57
CA SER A 18 -1.24 6.45 -7.92
C SER A 18 0.10 6.86 -8.54
N THR A 19 0.63 8.03 -8.16
CA THR A 19 1.97 8.47 -8.60
C THR A 19 3.05 7.64 -7.90
N ALA A 20 2.92 7.43 -6.59
CA ALA A 20 3.84 6.57 -5.84
C ALA A 20 3.80 5.12 -6.32
N ALA A 21 2.61 4.60 -6.64
CA ALA A 21 2.43 3.27 -7.23
C ALA A 21 3.22 3.11 -8.53
N ARG A 22 3.05 4.04 -9.49
CA ARG A 22 3.81 4.03 -10.75
C ARG A 22 5.32 4.10 -10.54
N ALA A 23 5.78 4.98 -9.65
CA ALA A 23 7.20 5.08 -9.35
C ALA A 23 7.76 3.77 -8.76
N LEU A 24 6.97 3.04 -7.98
CA LEU A 24 7.36 1.72 -7.46
C LEU A 24 7.40 0.66 -8.57
N GLU A 25 6.44 0.65 -9.51
CA GLU A 25 6.49 -0.20 -10.70
C GLU A 25 7.77 0.04 -11.51
N ASP A 26 8.11 1.31 -11.75
CA ASP A 26 9.34 1.71 -12.47
C ASP A 26 10.61 1.25 -11.75
N LEU A 27 10.56 1.14 -10.41
CA LEU A 27 11.64 0.61 -9.57
C LEU A 27 11.62 -0.94 -9.48
N GLY A 28 10.74 -1.61 -10.22
CA GLY A 28 10.65 -3.08 -10.27
C GLY A 28 9.86 -3.71 -9.13
N TRP A 29 9.04 -2.95 -8.41
CA TRP A 29 8.12 -3.50 -7.41
C TRP A 29 6.90 -4.12 -8.08
N PHE A 30 6.41 -5.23 -7.51
CA PHE A 30 5.10 -5.76 -7.88
C PHE A 30 4.01 -4.96 -7.15
N VAL A 31 3.22 -4.19 -7.90
CA VAL A 31 2.20 -3.31 -7.34
C VAL A 31 0.82 -3.96 -7.39
N ILE A 32 0.13 -3.95 -6.24
CA ILE A 32 -1.26 -4.35 -6.10
C ILE A 32 -2.06 -3.10 -5.70
N ASP A 33 -2.87 -2.58 -6.61
CA ASP A 33 -3.66 -1.37 -6.36
C ASP A 33 -5.06 -1.68 -5.79
N ASN A 34 -5.60 -0.73 -5.02
CA ASN A 34 -6.95 -0.73 -4.47
C ASN A 34 -7.34 -2.02 -3.71
N LEU A 35 -6.40 -2.59 -2.95
CA LEU A 35 -6.61 -3.84 -2.23
C LEU A 35 -7.35 -3.60 -0.90
N PRO A 36 -8.50 -4.25 -0.63
CA PRO A 36 -9.12 -4.20 0.68
C PRO A 36 -8.21 -4.81 1.75
N PRO A 37 -8.09 -4.21 2.96
CA PRO A 37 -7.25 -4.75 4.03
C PRO A 37 -7.55 -6.20 4.40
N SER A 38 -8.81 -6.63 4.28
CA SER A 38 -9.26 -7.98 4.64
C SER A 38 -8.67 -9.09 3.75
N VAL A 39 -8.18 -8.77 2.55
CA VAL A 39 -7.59 -9.75 1.62
C VAL A 39 -6.07 -9.60 1.48
N LEU A 40 -5.45 -8.70 2.25
CA LEU A 40 -4.02 -8.42 2.19
C LEU A 40 -3.18 -9.68 2.42
N LYS A 41 -3.49 -10.44 3.48
CA LYS A 41 -2.71 -11.63 3.86
C LYS A 41 -2.73 -12.72 2.79
N SER A 42 -3.92 -13.04 2.26
CA SER A 42 -4.06 -14.07 1.22
C SER A 42 -3.30 -13.68 -0.05
N ALA A 43 -3.43 -12.42 -0.49
CA ALA A 43 -2.72 -11.94 -1.67
C ALA A 43 -1.19 -12.03 -1.53
N LEU A 44 -0.65 -11.63 -0.37
CA LEU A 44 0.79 -11.72 -0.13
C LEU A 44 1.27 -13.19 -0.07
N ASN A 45 0.49 -14.08 0.54
CA ASN A 45 0.83 -15.50 0.59
C ASN A 45 0.85 -16.14 -0.80
N ASP A 46 -0.11 -15.79 -1.67
CA ASP A 46 -0.13 -16.28 -3.05
C ASP A 46 1.12 -15.83 -3.83
N VAL A 47 1.49 -14.54 -3.73
CA VAL A 47 2.71 -14.02 -4.38
C VAL A 47 3.97 -14.71 -3.86
N LYS A 48 4.04 -14.96 -2.55
CA LYS A 48 5.16 -15.66 -1.91
C LYS A 48 5.27 -17.11 -2.35
N LEU A 49 4.14 -17.83 -2.43
CA LEU A 49 4.09 -19.23 -2.86
C LEU A 49 4.50 -19.39 -4.33
N GLN A 50 4.09 -18.46 -5.18
CA GLN A 50 4.45 -18.47 -6.60
C GLN A 50 5.88 -17.97 -6.86
N GLY A 51 6.56 -17.39 -5.87
CA GLY A 51 7.91 -16.85 -6.02
C GLY A 51 7.98 -15.66 -6.99
N VAL A 52 6.86 -14.97 -7.19
CA VAL A 52 6.69 -13.97 -8.26
C VAL A 52 7.43 -12.66 -7.97
N ALA A 53 7.58 -12.29 -6.69
CA ALA A 53 8.24 -11.05 -6.31
C ALA A 53 8.89 -11.11 -4.92
N SER A 54 10.03 -10.44 -4.78
CA SER A 54 10.69 -10.18 -3.49
C SER A 54 10.31 -8.84 -2.87
N HIS A 55 9.78 -7.90 -3.67
CA HIS A 55 9.34 -6.57 -3.25
C HIS A 55 7.91 -6.33 -3.77
N ILE A 56 6.97 -6.14 -2.86
CA ILE A 56 5.54 -5.96 -3.17
C ILE A 56 5.08 -4.64 -2.60
N ALA A 57 4.42 -3.81 -3.41
CA ALA A 57 3.75 -2.62 -2.92
C ALA A 57 2.24 -2.81 -2.99
N VAL A 58 1.55 -2.52 -1.90
CA VAL A 58 0.09 -2.63 -1.82
C VAL A 58 -0.49 -1.26 -1.55
N VAL A 59 -1.27 -0.75 -2.49
CA VAL A 59 -1.99 0.51 -2.31
C VAL A 59 -3.31 0.21 -1.59
N VAL A 60 -3.47 0.81 -0.42
CA VAL A 60 -4.66 0.65 0.41
C VAL A 60 -5.39 1.98 0.50
N ASP A 61 -6.65 2.01 0.05
CA ASP A 61 -7.53 3.17 0.20
C ASP A 61 -8.26 3.14 1.55
N VAL A 62 -7.71 3.85 2.54
CA VAL A 62 -8.32 4.00 3.87
C VAL A 62 -9.36 5.12 3.87
N ARG A 63 -10.59 4.79 3.50
CA ARG A 63 -11.74 5.69 3.65
C ARG A 63 -12.34 5.59 5.06
N GLY A 64 -11.70 6.24 6.03
CA GLY A 64 -12.25 6.47 7.38
C GLY A 64 -12.32 5.26 8.34
N GLY A 65 -12.12 5.55 9.63
CA GLY A 65 -12.39 4.73 10.83
C GLY A 65 -12.22 3.21 10.71
N LYS A 66 -13.28 2.50 10.29
CA LYS A 66 -13.32 1.03 10.25
C LYS A 66 -12.27 0.41 9.32
N LEU A 67 -11.88 1.11 8.24
CA LEU A 67 -10.84 0.62 7.32
C LEU A 67 -9.44 0.66 7.95
N PHE A 68 -9.16 1.62 8.83
CA PHE A 68 -7.88 1.71 9.55
C PHE A 68 -7.72 0.56 10.56
N ALA A 69 -8.74 0.29 11.38
CA ALA A 69 -8.69 -0.82 12.34
C ALA A 69 -8.49 -2.18 11.66
N ASN A 70 -9.08 -2.37 10.47
CA ASN A 70 -8.89 -3.57 9.67
C ASN A 70 -7.48 -3.67 9.09
N LEU A 71 -6.85 -2.54 8.74
CA LEU A 71 -5.47 -2.49 8.27
C LEU A 71 -4.48 -2.86 9.37
N ASP A 72 -4.65 -2.34 10.59
CA ASP A 72 -3.76 -2.67 11.72
C ASP A 72 -3.75 -4.18 12.01
N LYS A 73 -4.93 -4.80 12.03
CA LYS A 73 -5.06 -6.25 12.19
C LYS A 73 -4.37 -7.02 11.06
N ALA A 74 -4.61 -6.62 9.82
CA ALA A 74 -4.00 -7.27 8.66
C ALA A 74 -2.46 -7.15 8.70
N LEU A 75 -1.92 -5.99 9.08
CA LEU A 75 -0.47 -5.79 9.20
C LEU A 75 0.15 -6.62 10.32
N ALA A 76 -0.55 -6.79 11.45
CA ALA A 76 -0.10 -7.67 12.52
C ALA A 76 0.00 -9.13 12.06
N GLU A 77 -0.99 -9.60 11.31
CA GLU A 77 -0.99 -10.96 10.75
C GLU A 77 0.11 -11.16 9.71
N VAL A 78 0.36 -10.18 8.84
CA VAL A 78 1.42 -10.24 7.82
C VAL A 78 2.83 -10.24 8.46
N LYS A 79 3.03 -9.48 9.54
CA LYS A 79 4.31 -9.48 10.28
C LYS A 79 4.65 -10.85 10.88
N GLN A 80 3.64 -11.61 11.32
CA GLN A 80 3.84 -12.98 11.83
C GLN A 80 4.39 -13.94 10.76
N ASP A 81 4.10 -13.68 9.48
CA ASP A 81 4.52 -14.51 8.34
C ASP A 81 5.93 -14.16 7.81
N LYS A 82 6.74 -13.46 8.62
CA LYS A 82 8.13 -13.04 8.36
C LYS A 82 8.33 -12.08 7.18
N TRP A 83 7.30 -11.30 6.85
CA TRP A 83 7.42 -10.18 5.94
C TRP A 83 8.13 -9.00 6.60
N GLN A 84 8.99 -8.31 5.85
CA GLN A 84 9.42 -6.97 6.24
C GLN A 84 8.34 -5.98 5.80
N VAL A 85 7.56 -5.48 6.76
CA VAL A 85 6.44 -4.57 6.50
C VAL A 85 6.88 -3.12 6.73
N ARG A 86 6.74 -2.29 5.69
CA ARG A 86 6.87 -0.83 5.77
C ARG A 86 5.55 -0.15 5.38
N VAL A 87 5.33 1.05 5.89
CA VAL A 87 4.16 1.86 5.54
C VAL A 87 4.64 3.21 5.03
N LEU A 88 4.16 3.60 3.84
CA LEU A 88 4.29 4.92 3.25
C LEU A 88 2.93 5.61 3.36
N TYR A 89 2.84 6.62 4.22
CA TYR A 89 1.67 7.49 4.33
C TYR A 89 1.91 8.76 3.52
N LEU A 90 1.10 8.99 2.50
CA LEU A 90 1.16 10.18 1.67
C LEU A 90 0.17 11.22 2.18
N GLU A 91 0.68 12.43 2.41
CA GLU A 91 -0.11 13.61 2.75
C GLU A 91 -0.05 14.61 1.59
N ALA A 92 -1.20 15.21 1.27
CA ALA A 92 -1.25 16.43 0.47
C ALA A 92 -1.73 17.56 1.38
N SER A 93 -1.02 18.68 1.37
CA SER A 93 -1.49 19.91 1.99
C SER A 93 -2.67 20.48 1.19
N ASP A 94 -3.70 20.97 1.88
CA ASP A 94 -4.95 21.51 1.29
C ASP A 94 -4.73 22.67 0.28
N VAL A 95 -3.52 23.20 0.19
CA VAL A 95 -3.15 24.36 -0.65
C VAL A 95 -3.21 24.07 -2.16
N SER A 96 -3.28 22.79 -2.56
CA SER A 96 -3.26 22.42 -3.99
C SER A 96 -4.66 22.23 -4.61
N LEU A 97 -5.72 22.11 -3.79
CA LEU A 97 -7.09 21.85 -4.28
C LEU A 97 -7.82 23.12 -4.76
N VAL A 98 -7.41 24.31 -4.29
CA VAL A 98 -8.04 25.59 -4.68
C VAL A 98 -7.58 26.06 -6.06
N ARG A 99 -6.35 25.74 -6.50
CA ARG A 99 -5.80 26.24 -7.78
C ARG A 99 -6.32 25.56 -9.05
N ARG A 100 -7.20 24.55 -8.95
CA ARG A 100 -7.81 23.89 -10.13
C ARG A 100 -9.27 24.29 -10.39
N PHE A 101 -9.88 25.10 -9.53
CA PHE A 101 -11.26 25.55 -9.68
C PHE A 101 -11.42 27.05 -9.98
N GLU A 102 -10.34 27.83 -10.00
CA GLU A 102 -10.33 29.25 -10.42
C GLU A 102 -9.48 29.45 -11.69
N GLY A 103 -9.83 28.74 -12.76
CA GLY A 103 -9.32 28.98 -14.11
C GLY A 103 -10.48 29.18 -15.07
#